data_AF-A0A968PNN5-F1
#
_entry.id   AF-A0A968PNN5-F1
#
_cell.length_a   1.000
_cell.length_b   1.000
_cell.length_c   1.000
_cell.angle_alpha   90.00
_cell.angle_beta   90.00
_cell.angle_gamma   90.00
#
_symmetry.space_group_name_H-M   'P 1'
#
loop_
_entity.id
_entity.type
_entity.pdbx_description
1 polymer ?
#
loop_
_entity_poly.entity_id
_entity_poly.type
_entity_poly.pdbx_seq_one_letter_code
_entity_poly.pdbx_strand_id
1 'polypeptide(L)'
;MIEKPDEKKLLKLQLIENKHHEDLNPVEEVEGALSLLAAELEKPVEAVIALLKQMDNDVRRASYNVIGQPESDVVIKLLEGLNIKWRSFVLNQLPLLGLSPDVLEPIRQGKIEYTKALAISRLKDEEQRREVLQEAIAQNLSIRDIRDRIKQISQPQEPAPQPDDFVKRFSAVNRQLKKTKIWEDQQKRDRLETLLKEIETLVQ
;
A
#
# COMPACT_ATOMS: atom_id res chain seq x y z
N MET A 1 -5.88 29.08 37.86
CA MET A 1 -5.82 27.91 36.97
C MET A 1 -4.58 28.14 36.12
N ILE A 2 -3.47 27.50 36.45
CA ILE A 2 -2.14 27.86 35.94
C ILE A 2 -1.92 27.13 34.62
N GLU A 3 -1.44 27.90 33.67
CA GLU A 3 -1.10 27.61 32.28
C GLU A 3 -0.35 26.27 32.06
N LYS A 4 -1.01 25.29 31.44
CA LYS A 4 -0.41 24.16 30.67
C LYS A 4 0.17 24.47 29.25
N PRO A 5 0.22 25.71 28.69
CA PRO A 5 0.83 26.00 27.38
C PRO A 5 2.30 25.60 27.25
N ASP A 6 3.09 25.67 28.33
CA ASP A 6 4.54 25.42 28.24
C ASP A 6 4.85 23.98 27.87
N GLU A 7 4.11 23.01 28.41
CA GLU A 7 4.31 21.59 28.10
C GLU A 7 3.95 21.27 26.64
N LYS A 8 2.83 21.79 26.13
CA LYS A 8 2.42 21.60 24.72
C LYS A 8 3.40 22.25 23.75
N LYS A 9 3.87 23.45 24.09
CA LYS A 9 4.85 24.21 23.30
C LYS A 9 6.22 23.53 23.30
N LEU A 10 6.64 22.97 24.43
CA LEU A 10 7.86 22.19 24.56
C LEU A 10 7.78 20.91 23.73
N LEU A 11 6.67 20.16 23.81
CA LEU A 11 6.49 18.93 23.03
C LEU A 11 6.49 19.20 21.53
N LYS A 12 5.86 20.30 21.09
CA LYS A 12 5.92 20.76 19.70
C LYS A 12 7.33 21.15 19.28
N LEU A 13 8.07 21.87 20.13
CA LEU A 13 9.44 22.29 19.83
C LEU A 13 10.38 21.09 19.71
N GLN A 14 10.30 20.13 20.64
CA GLN A 14 11.06 18.88 20.61
C GLN A 14 10.79 18.09 19.32
N LEU A 15 9.53 17.97 18.93
CA LEU A 15 9.15 17.25 17.70
C LEU A 15 9.73 17.92 16.44
N ILE A 16 9.73 19.25 16.41
CA ILE A 16 10.29 20.04 15.29
C ILE A 16 11.81 19.91 15.26
N GLU A 17 12.49 20.05 16.41
CA GLU A 17 13.94 19.96 16.54
C GLU A 17 14.46 18.58 16.11
N ASN A 18 13.87 17.50 16.64
CA ASN A 18 14.23 16.12 16.28
C ASN A 18 14.03 15.84 14.79
N LYS A 19 12.99 16.42 14.18
CA LYS A 19 12.74 16.29 12.73
C LYS A 19 13.78 17.04 11.89
N HIS A 20 14.29 18.18 12.37
CA HIS A 20 15.35 18.93 11.71
C HIS A 20 16.73 18.24 11.78
N HIS A 21 16.96 17.43 12.81
CA HIS A 21 18.20 16.68 12.99
C HIS A 21 18.21 15.28 12.33
N GLU A 22 17.14 14.91 11.62
CA GLU A 22 16.92 13.54 11.11
C GLU A 22 16.94 12.45 12.20
N ASP A 23 16.82 12.85 13.47
CA ASP A 23 16.88 11.95 14.63
C ASP A 23 15.58 11.15 14.81
N LEU A 24 14.48 11.66 14.27
CA LEU A 24 13.17 11.05 14.43
C LEU A 24 12.89 10.04 13.31
N ASN A 25 12.61 8.80 13.68
CA ASN A 25 12.14 7.85 12.67
C ASN A 25 10.64 8.07 12.37
N PRO A 26 10.16 7.73 11.15
CA PRO A 26 8.76 7.89 10.75
C PRO A 26 7.71 7.44 11.78
N VAL A 27 7.97 6.39 12.56
CA VAL A 27 7.02 5.90 13.58
C VAL A 27 6.92 6.84 14.77
N GLU A 28 8.06 7.35 15.24
CA GLU A 28 8.12 8.32 16.34
C GLU A 28 7.49 9.66 15.94
N GLU A 29 7.55 10.02 14.65
CA GLU A 29 6.82 11.18 14.11
C GLU A 29 5.31 11.03 14.29
N VAL A 30 4.77 9.84 14.01
CA VAL A 30 3.34 9.55 14.19
C VAL A 30 2.97 9.57 15.66
N GLU A 31 3.75 8.92 16.50
CA GLU A 31 3.52 8.85 17.95
C GLU A 31 3.55 10.27 18.55
N GLY A 32 4.57 11.07 18.23
CA GLY A 32 4.70 12.45 18.69
C GLY A 32 3.59 13.37 18.19
N ALA A 33 3.21 13.27 16.91
CA ALA A 33 2.09 14.05 16.36
C ALA A 33 0.75 13.69 17.03
N LEU A 34 0.51 12.41 17.32
CA LEU A 34 -0.69 11.96 18.04
C LEU A 34 -0.71 12.42 19.49
N SER A 35 0.41 12.34 20.20
CA SER A 35 0.55 12.86 21.56
C SER A 35 0.27 14.36 21.62
N LEU A 36 0.79 15.12 20.64
CA LEU A 36 0.54 16.56 20.56
C LEU A 36 -0.94 16.87 20.28
N LEU A 37 -1.57 16.15 19.34
CA LEU A 37 -3.01 16.29 19.05
C LEU A 37 -3.88 15.91 20.25
N ALA A 38 -3.53 14.84 20.97
CA ALA A 38 -4.22 14.40 22.18
C ALA A 38 -4.15 15.45 23.29
N ALA A 39 -2.97 16.04 23.50
CA ALA A 39 -2.78 17.12 24.44
C ALA A 39 -3.54 18.40 24.03
N GLU A 40 -3.58 18.73 22.75
CA GLU A 40 -4.26 19.93 22.25
C GLU A 40 -5.79 19.81 22.34
N LEU A 41 -6.33 18.65 21.99
CA LEU A 41 -7.77 18.39 22.01
C LEU A 41 -8.30 17.94 23.38
N GLU A 42 -7.42 17.77 24.37
CA GLU A 42 -7.73 17.21 25.70
C GLU A 42 -8.48 15.87 25.62
N LYS A 43 -8.08 15.04 24.65
CA LYS A 43 -8.70 13.76 24.34
C LYS A 43 -7.65 12.65 24.36
N PRO A 44 -8.01 11.42 24.74
CA PRO A 44 -7.08 10.30 24.65
C PRO A 44 -6.70 10.02 23.18
N VAL A 45 -5.53 9.43 22.96
CA VAL A 45 -4.98 9.16 21.61
C VAL A 45 -5.95 8.35 20.76
N GLU A 46 -6.67 7.40 21.36
CA GLU A 46 -7.68 6.57 20.69
C GLU A 46 -8.82 7.41 20.12
N ALA A 47 -9.25 8.44 20.85
CA ALA A 47 -10.30 9.37 20.40
C ALA A 47 -9.79 10.28 19.27
N VAL A 48 -8.52 10.68 19.30
CA VAL A 48 -7.88 11.42 18.20
C VAL A 48 -7.78 10.56 16.93
N ILE A 49 -7.39 9.29 17.07
CA ILE A 49 -7.36 8.33 15.95
C ILE A 49 -8.77 8.15 15.36
N ALA A 50 -9.79 8.04 16.21
CA ALA A 50 -11.17 7.95 15.76
C ALA A 50 -11.62 9.20 15.01
N LEU A 51 -11.30 10.39 15.52
CA LEU A 51 -11.58 11.68 14.87
C LEU A 51 -10.94 11.75 13.47
N LEU A 52 -9.65 11.42 13.37
CA LEU A 52 -8.90 11.41 12.11
C LEU A 52 -9.51 10.47 11.07
N LYS A 53 -9.96 9.27 11.49
CA LYS A 53 -10.67 8.33 10.62
C LYS A 53 -12.03 8.85 10.19
N GLN A 54 -12.77 9.51 11.10
CA GLN A 54 -14.04 10.14 10.77
C GLN A 54 -13.87 11.27 9.76
N MET A 55 -12.85 12.12 9.92
CA MET A 55 -12.50 13.18 8.97
C MET A 55 -12.24 12.64 7.57
N ASP A 56 -11.45 11.57 7.41
CA ASP A 56 -11.21 10.97 6.07
C ASP A 56 -12.49 10.33 5.49
N ASN A 57 -13.31 9.67 6.32
CA ASN A 57 -14.58 9.10 5.87
C ASN A 57 -15.57 10.18 5.41
N ASP A 58 -15.63 11.32 6.11
CA ASP A 58 -16.47 12.46 5.75
C ASP A 58 -16.07 13.03 4.37
N VAL A 59 -14.77 13.24 4.15
CA VAL A 59 -14.27 13.68 2.84
C VAL A 59 -14.60 12.67 1.74
N ARG A 60 -14.47 11.36 2.00
CA ARG A 60 -14.84 10.32 1.01
C ARG A 60 -16.32 10.31 0.67
N ARG A 61 -17.19 10.63 1.64
CA ARG A 61 -18.64 10.64 1.49
C ARG A 61 -19.19 12.00 1.06
N ALA A 62 -18.32 13.01 0.88
CA ALA A 62 -18.71 14.40 0.69
C ALA A 62 -19.67 14.89 1.79
N SER A 63 -19.52 14.38 3.01
CA SER A 63 -20.23 14.84 4.21
C SER A 63 -19.31 15.76 5.03
N TYR A 64 -19.90 16.77 5.67
CA TYR A 64 -19.17 17.78 6.46
C TYR A 64 -19.60 17.74 7.93
N ASN A 65 -19.76 16.53 8.48
CA ASN A 65 -20.25 16.36 9.85
C ASN A 65 -19.17 16.74 10.87
N VAL A 66 -17.93 16.30 10.60
CA VAL A 66 -16.74 16.53 11.41
C VAL A 66 -15.82 17.54 10.75
N ILE A 67 -15.72 17.53 9.42
CA ILE A 67 -14.94 18.51 8.67
C ILE A 67 -15.59 19.90 8.80
N GLY A 68 -14.82 20.89 9.26
CA GLY A 68 -15.29 22.26 9.52
C GLY A 68 -15.75 22.50 10.96
N GLN A 69 -15.61 21.50 11.84
CA GLN A 69 -15.78 21.67 13.29
C GLN A 69 -14.48 22.15 13.94
N PRO A 70 -14.56 22.80 15.12
CA PRO A 70 -13.39 23.35 15.81
C PRO A 70 -12.26 22.33 16.01
N GLU A 71 -12.58 21.08 16.35
CA GLU A 71 -11.55 20.05 16.52
C GLU A 71 -10.86 19.67 15.21
N SER A 72 -11.59 19.68 14.09
CA SER A 72 -11.00 19.39 12.77
C SER A 72 -10.05 20.50 12.33
N ASP A 73 -10.37 21.76 12.64
CA ASP A 73 -9.50 22.90 12.34
C ASP A 73 -8.21 22.85 13.16
N VAL A 74 -8.31 22.44 14.43
CA VAL A 74 -7.14 22.23 15.30
C VAL A 74 -6.23 21.15 14.71
N VAL A 75 -6.80 20.00 14.30
CA VAL A 75 -6.05 18.91 13.66
C VAL A 75 -5.31 19.41 12.42
N ILE A 76 -6.02 20.12 11.54
CA ILE A 76 -5.45 20.64 10.28
C ILE A 76 -4.30 21.60 10.58
N LYS A 77 -4.54 22.63 11.40
CA LYS A 77 -3.52 23.65 11.73
C LYS A 77 -2.30 23.07 12.40
N LEU A 78 -2.48 22.11 13.31
CA LEU A 78 -1.39 21.51 14.06
C LEU A 78 -0.51 20.65 13.14
N LEU A 79 -1.10 19.79 12.33
CA LEU A 79 -0.37 18.95 11.37
C LEU A 79 0.30 19.79 10.28
N GLU A 80 -0.37 20.83 9.76
CA GLU A 80 0.25 21.78 8.83
C GLU A 80 1.47 22.48 9.46
N GLY A 81 1.39 22.82 10.75
CA GLY A 81 2.51 23.37 11.52
C GLY A 81 3.70 22.41 11.69
N LEU A 82 3.51 21.11 11.44
CA LEU A 82 4.56 20.09 11.40
C LEU A 82 5.00 19.75 9.95
N ASN A 83 4.50 20.51 8.97
CA ASN A 83 4.64 20.24 7.54
C ASN A 83 4.06 18.87 7.12
N ILE A 84 2.97 18.45 7.78
CA ILE A 84 2.27 17.20 7.51
C ILE A 84 0.87 17.52 7.01
N LYS A 85 0.52 17.02 5.82
CA LYS A 85 -0.87 17.09 5.34
C LYS A 85 -1.72 16.09 6.11
N TRP A 86 -2.77 16.54 6.80
CA TRP A 86 -3.62 15.67 7.63
C TRP A 86 -4.12 14.42 6.88
N ARG A 87 -4.53 14.56 5.61
CA ARG A 87 -5.01 13.42 4.83
C ARG A 87 -3.90 12.43 4.49
N SER A 88 -2.68 12.92 4.24
CA SER A 88 -1.50 12.06 4.08
C SER A 88 -1.17 11.34 5.39
N PHE A 89 -1.28 12.03 6.53
CA PHE A 89 -1.10 11.43 7.85
C PHE A 89 -2.04 10.24 8.08
N VAL A 90 -3.33 10.41 7.77
CA VAL A 90 -4.33 9.35 7.96
C VAL A 90 -4.08 8.14 7.06
N LEU A 91 -3.70 8.37 5.80
CA LEU A 91 -3.52 7.29 4.82
C LEU A 91 -2.16 6.60 4.93
N ASN A 92 -1.12 7.35 5.33
CA ASN A 92 0.27 6.94 5.23
C ASN A 92 1.03 6.90 6.56
N GLN A 93 0.52 7.47 7.64
CA GLN A 93 1.27 7.50 8.90
C GLN A 93 0.50 6.74 9.98
N LEU A 94 -0.80 6.97 10.13
CA LEU A 94 -1.62 6.21 11.08
C LEU A 94 -1.55 4.68 10.95
N PRO A 95 -1.49 4.07 9.74
CA PRO A 95 -1.42 2.62 9.64
C PRO A 95 -0.14 2.02 10.22
N LEU A 96 0.94 2.81 10.42
CA LEU A 96 2.20 2.35 11.02
C LEU A 96 1.99 1.71 12.40
N LEU A 97 1.09 2.30 13.20
CA LEU A 97 0.83 1.87 14.57
C LEU A 97 0.20 0.48 14.68
N GLY A 98 -0.36 -0.03 13.56
CA GLY A 98 -0.96 -1.35 13.49
C GLY A 98 -0.13 -2.39 12.73
N LEU A 99 1.09 -2.04 12.31
CA LEU A 99 1.96 -2.98 11.60
C LEU A 99 2.56 -4.02 12.56
N SER A 100 2.79 -5.21 12.02
CA SER A 100 3.47 -6.28 12.74
C SER A 100 4.94 -5.90 13.01
N PRO A 101 5.55 -6.33 14.15
CA PRO A 101 6.89 -5.92 14.54
C PRO A 101 7.98 -6.22 13.49
N ASP A 102 7.83 -7.30 12.74
CA ASP A 102 8.72 -7.71 11.64
C ASP A 102 8.82 -6.65 10.52
N VAL A 103 7.73 -5.91 10.28
CA VAL A 103 7.69 -4.82 9.30
C VAL A 103 8.02 -3.48 9.95
N LEU A 104 7.65 -3.29 11.22
CA LEU A 104 7.83 -2.04 11.94
C LEU A 104 9.32 -1.75 12.22
N GLU A 105 10.10 -2.76 12.63
CA GLU A 105 11.51 -2.57 13.01
C GLU A 105 12.39 -2.04 11.86
N PRO A 106 12.30 -2.56 10.61
CA PRO A 106 13.05 -1.99 9.50
C PRO A 106 12.67 -0.55 9.16
N ILE A 107 11.40 -0.16 9.36
CA ILE A 107 10.97 1.24 9.24
C ILE A 107 11.62 2.05 10.35
N ARG A 108 11.62 1.54 11.59
CA ARG A 108 12.22 2.22 12.74
C ARG A 108 13.70 2.53 12.53
N GLN A 109 14.39 1.61 11.87
CA GLN A 109 15.82 1.71 11.55
C GLN A 109 16.11 2.54 10.29
N GLY A 110 15.10 3.13 9.64
CA GLY A 110 15.27 3.88 8.39
C GLY A 110 15.68 3.03 7.19
N LYS A 111 15.59 1.70 7.27
CA LYS A 111 16.05 0.77 6.22
C LYS A 111 15.08 0.67 5.05
N ILE A 112 13.81 1.02 5.26
CA ILE A 112 12.79 0.99 4.23
C ILE A 112 11.79 2.12 4.41
N GLU A 113 11.42 2.75 3.30
CA GLU A 113 10.36 3.76 3.29
C GLU A 113 9.00 3.14 3.64
N TYR A 114 8.19 3.87 4.40
CA TYR A 114 6.87 3.41 4.84
C TYR A 114 5.98 2.89 3.71
N THR A 115 5.88 3.63 2.60
CA THR A 115 4.92 3.27 1.53
C THR A 115 5.26 1.92 0.88
N LYS A 116 6.54 1.57 0.88
CA LYS A 116 7.07 0.27 0.48
C LYS A 116 6.72 -0.79 1.52
N ALA A 117 7.00 -0.52 2.80
CA ALA A 117 6.69 -1.43 3.89
C ALA A 117 5.18 -1.71 4.04
N LEU A 118 4.31 -0.72 3.82
CA LEU A 118 2.85 -0.88 3.80
C LEU A 118 2.37 -1.75 2.63
N ALA A 119 3.02 -1.67 1.48
CA ALA A 119 2.69 -2.56 0.36
C ALA A 119 3.02 -4.02 0.74
N ILE A 120 4.17 -4.23 1.38
CA ILE A 120 4.67 -5.54 1.81
C ILE A 120 3.81 -6.11 2.96
N SER A 121 3.35 -5.28 3.90
CA SER A 121 2.54 -5.72 5.05
C SER A 121 1.19 -6.32 4.67
N ARG A 122 0.73 -6.14 3.43
CA ARG A 122 -0.49 -6.77 2.90
C ARG A 122 -0.33 -8.28 2.65
N LEU A 123 0.92 -8.77 2.58
CA LEU A 123 1.20 -10.20 2.50
C LEU A 123 0.83 -10.86 3.85
N LYS A 124 -0.18 -11.74 3.81
CA LYS A 124 -0.64 -12.48 4.99
C LYS A 124 0.38 -13.52 5.44
N ASP A 125 1.05 -14.15 4.48
CA ASP A 125 2.09 -15.14 4.76
C ASP A 125 3.35 -14.43 5.30
N GLU A 126 3.81 -14.88 6.46
CA GLU A 126 4.91 -14.26 7.20
C GLU A 126 6.27 -14.52 6.55
N GLU A 127 6.50 -15.71 6.00
CA GLU A 127 7.75 -16.06 5.31
C GLU A 127 7.90 -15.25 4.02
N GLN A 128 6.86 -15.22 3.18
CA GLN A 128 6.85 -14.42 1.96
C GLN A 128 7.02 -12.92 2.26
N ARG A 129 6.37 -12.43 3.31
CA ARG A 129 6.51 -11.04 3.74
C ARG A 129 7.95 -10.73 4.14
N ARG A 130 8.59 -11.60 4.93
CA ARG A 130 10.00 -11.47 5.33
C ARG A 130 10.93 -11.46 4.11
N GLU A 131 10.73 -12.39 3.18
CA GLU A 131 11.55 -12.51 1.97
C GLU A 131 11.50 -11.22 1.15
N VAL A 132 10.29 -10.74 0.82
CA VAL A 132 10.12 -9.51 0.03
C VAL A 132 10.67 -8.29 0.77
N LEU A 133 10.54 -8.25 2.10
CA LEU A 133 11.08 -7.17 2.91
C LEU A 133 12.60 -7.13 2.87
N GLN A 134 13.27 -8.27 3.03
CA GLN A 134 14.72 -8.37 2.92
C GLN A 134 15.21 -8.02 1.50
N GLU A 135 14.52 -8.52 0.48
CA GLU A 135 14.80 -8.21 -0.92
C GLU A 135 14.67 -6.71 -1.21
N ALA A 136 13.58 -6.10 -0.74
CA ALA A 136 13.32 -4.67 -0.91
C ALA A 136 14.40 -3.78 -0.28
N ILE A 137 14.89 -4.16 0.91
CA ILE A 137 15.96 -3.45 1.63
C ILE A 137 17.30 -3.66 0.92
N ALA A 138 17.65 -4.91 0.58
CA ALA A 138 18.95 -5.25 0.00
C ALA A 138 19.12 -4.66 -1.41
N GLN A 139 18.07 -4.67 -2.22
CA GLN A 139 18.11 -4.22 -3.62
C GLN A 139 17.55 -2.81 -3.83
N ASN A 140 17.14 -2.11 -2.76
CA ASN A 140 16.50 -0.79 -2.84
C ASN A 140 15.31 -0.74 -3.83
N LEU A 141 14.48 -1.78 -3.82
CA LEU A 141 13.39 -1.93 -4.79
C LEU A 141 12.46 -0.70 -4.82
N SER A 142 11.97 -0.36 -6.02
CA SER A 142 10.93 0.65 -6.15
C SER A 142 9.58 0.10 -5.66
N ILE A 143 8.65 0.99 -5.31
CA ILE A 143 7.29 0.57 -4.93
C ILE A 143 6.57 -0.20 -6.05
N ARG A 144 6.96 0.02 -7.31
CA ARG A 144 6.46 -0.73 -8.46
C ARG A 144 6.99 -2.16 -8.43
N ASP A 145 8.30 -2.32 -8.29
CA ASP A 145 8.95 -3.64 -8.27
C ASP A 145 8.45 -4.49 -7.10
N ILE A 146 8.24 -3.87 -5.93
CA ILE A 146 7.64 -4.52 -4.76
C ILE A 146 6.23 -5.04 -5.08
N ARG A 147 5.39 -4.23 -5.73
CA ARG A 147 4.03 -4.66 -6.12
C ARG A 147 4.08 -5.79 -7.14
N ASP A 148 4.99 -5.71 -8.10
CA ASP A 148 5.17 -6.74 -9.11
C ASP A 148 5.66 -8.05 -8.48
N ARG A 149 6.60 -7.99 -7.53
CA ARG A 149 7.08 -9.14 -6.74
C ARG A 149 5.97 -9.76 -5.90
N ILE A 150 5.20 -8.94 -5.17
CA ILE A 150 4.03 -9.39 -4.39
C ILE A 150 3.02 -10.09 -5.31
N LYS A 151 2.79 -9.57 -6.52
CA LYS A 151 1.89 -10.16 -7.50
C LYS A 151 2.41 -11.50 -8.01
N GLN A 152 3.72 -11.64 -8.26
CA GLN A 152 4.33 -12.91 -8.67
C GLN A 152 4.19 -13.99 -7.58
N ILE A 153 4.34 -13.60 -6.31
CA ILE A 153 4.21 -14.51 -5.15
C ILE A 153 2.75 -14.86 -4.87
N SER A 154 1.84 -13.90 -5.05
CA SER A 154 0.40 -14.08 -4.79
C SER A 154 -0.33 -14.78 -5.95
N GLN A 155 0.24 -14.77 -7.15
CA GLN A 155 -0.25 -15.60 -8.24
C GLN A 155 0.14 -17.05 -7.91
N PRO A 156 -0.81 -18.00 -7.93
CA PRO A 156 -0.46 -19.40 -7.93
C PRO A 156 0.57 -19.58 -9.03
N GLN A 157 1.75 -20.13 -8.70
CA GLN A 157 2.61 -20.66 -9.74
C GLN A 157 1.74 -21.62 -10.54
N GLU A 158 1.33 -21.25 -11.75
CA GLU A 158 0.91 -22.26 -12.71
C GLU A 158 2.12 -23.20 -12.77
N PRO A 159 1.99 -24.47 -12.33
CA PRO A 159 3.06 -25.42 -12.55
C PRO A 159 3.37 -25.37 -14.04
N ALA A 160 4.66 -25.36 -14.40
CA ALA A 160 5.11 -25.31 -15.79
C ALA A 160 4.17 -26.17 -16.64
N PRO A 161 3.57 -25.61 -17.72
CA PRO A 161 2.42 -26.22 -18.39
C PRO A 161 2.74 -27.67 -18.70
N GLN A 162 2.11 -28.58 -17.94
CA GLN A 162 2.30 -30.00 -18.18
C GLN A 162 1.76 -30.31 -19.58
N PRO A 163 2.31 -31.31 -20.29
CA PRO A 163 1.83 -31.69 -21.62
C PRO A 163 0.29 -31.87 -21.67
N ASP A 164 -0.30 -32.31 -20.56
CA ASP A 164 -1.75 -32.51 -20.40
C ASP A 164 -2.57 -31.18 -20.39
N ASP A 165 -1.99 -30.07 -19.91
CA ASP A 165 -2.63 -28.75 -19.95
C ASP A 165 -2.60 -28.13 -21.36
N PHE A 166 -1.52 -28.36 -22.11
CA PHE A 166 -1.44 -27.97 -23.52
C PHE A 166 -2.51 -28.67 -24.36
N VAL A 167 -2.70 -29.99 -24.19
CA VAL A 167 -3.74 -30.76 -24.90
C VAL A 167 -5.16 -30.28 -24.54
N LYS A 168 -5.40 -29.90 -23.29
CA LYS A 168 -6.67 -29.31 -22.85
C LYS A 168 -6.91 -27.93 -23.48
N ARG A 169 -5.92 -27.04 -23.49
CA ARG A 169 -6.01 -25.72 -24.14
C ARG A 169 -6.20 -25.86 -25.66
N PHE A 170 -5.45 -26.74 -26.31
CA PHE A 170 -5.55 -26.99 -27.75
C PHE A 170 -6.93 -27.54 -28.14
N SER A 171 -7.45 -28.52 -27.40
CA SER A 171 -8.79 -29.08 -27.64
C SER A 171 -9.91 -28.08 -27.37
N ALA A 172 -9.77 -27.19 -26.37
CA ALA A 172 -10.71 -26.11 -26.10
C ALA A 172 -10.75 -25.08 -27.24
N VAL A 173 -9.58 -24.68 -27.76
CA VAL A 173 -9.46 -23.78 -28.91
C VAL A 173 -10.07 -24.42 -30.16
N ASN A 174 -9.80 -25.70 -30.43
CA ASN A 174 -10.39 -26.44 -31.56
C ASN A 174 -11.94 -26.49 -31.45
N ARG A 175 -12.47 -26.68 -30.24
CA ARG A 175 -13.92 -26.66 -29.99
C ARG A 175 -14.53 -25.27 -30.22
N GLN A 176 -13.82 -24.20 -29.86
CA GLN A 176 -14.26 -22.82 -30.10
C GLN A 176 -14.22 -22.47 -31.59
N LEU A 177 -13.15 -22.85 -32.31
CA LEU A 177 -13.02 -22.63 -33.75
C LEU A 177 -14.18 -23.26 -34.54
N LYS A 178 -14.66 -24.44 -34.14
CA LYS A 178 -15.83 -25.11 -34.74
C LYS A 178 -17.16 -24.38 -34.47
N LYS A 179 -17.26 -23.65 -33.36
CA LYS A 179 -18.50 -22.92 -32.98
C LYS A 179 -18.54 -21.50 -33.52
N THR A 180 -17.38 -20.89 -33.73
CA THR A 180 -17.28 -19.55 -34.30
C THR A 180 -17.39 -19.57 -35.81
N LYS A 181 -18.07 -18.58 -36.38
CA LYS A 181 -18.09 -18.26 -37.82
C LYS A 181 -16.77 -17.69 -38.33
N ILE A 182 -15.64 -18.08 -37.74
CA ILE A 182 -14.31 -17.62 -38.15
C ILE A 182 -14.00 -18.07 -39.60
N TRP A 183 -14.71 -19.08 -40.07
CA TRP A 183 -14.74 -19.58 -41.44
C TRP A 183 -15.43 -18.66 -42.45
N GLU A 184 -16.11 -17.59 -42.02
CA GLU A 184 -16.72 -16.62 -42.94
C GLU A 184 -15.71 -15.52 -43.34
N ASP A 185 -14.69 -15.27 -42.51
CA ASP A 185 -13.67 -14.24 -42.73
C ASP A 185 -12.49 -14.82 -43.54
N GLN A 186 -12.22 -14.26 -44.73
CA GLN A 186 -11.17 -14.75 -45.63
C GLN A 186 -9.76 -14.55 -45.04
N GLN A 187 -9.48 -13.40 -44.43
CA GLN A 187 -8.14 -13.12 -43.88
C GLN A 187 -7.81 -14.01 -42.69
N LYS A 188 -8.81 -14.33 -41.86
CA LYS A 188 -8.61 -15.23 -40.72
C LYS A 188 -8.43 -16.68 -41.16
N ARG A 189 -9.10 -17.11 -42.24
CA ARG A 189 -8.92 -18.43 -42.84
C ARG A 189 -7.51 -18.63 -43.40
N ASP A 190 -7.02 -17.69 -44.19
CA ASP A 190 -5.67 -17.77 -44.80
C ASP A 190 -4.58 -17.83 -43.72
N ARG A 191 -4.76 -17.06 -42.64
CA ARG A 191 -3.85 -17.07 -41.49
C ARG A 191 -3.92 -18.37 -40.69
N LEU A 192 -5.12 -18.94 -40.50
CA LEU A 192 -5.29 -20.24 -39.85
C LEU A 192 -4.67 -21.36 -40.68
N GLU A 193 -4.78 -21.32 -42.01
CA GLU A 193 -4.18 -22.31 -42.89
C GLU A 193 -2.64 -22.28 -42.82
N THR A 194 -2.04 -21.09 -42.74
CA THR A 194 -0.59 -20.93 -42.57
C THR A 194 -0.13 -21.53 -41.24
N LEU A 195 -0.83 -21.22 -40.15
CA LEU A 195 -0.53 -21.78 -38.82
C LEU A 195 -0.74 -23.29 -38.76
N LEU A 196 -1.73 -23.81 -39.49
CA LEU A 196 -2.00 -25.24 -39.54
C LEU A 196 -0.88 -26.00 -40.26
N LYS A 197 -0.34 -25.44 -41.35
CA LYS A 197 0.86 -25.97 -42.02
C LYS A 197 2.07 -26.00 -41.10
N GLU A 198 2.31 -24.93 -40.34
CA GLU A 198 3.39 -24.91 -39.35
C GLU A 198 3.20 -26.00 -38.28
N ILE A 199 1.97 -26.20 -37.78
CA ILE A 199 1.68 -27.28 -36.82
C ILE A 199 1.90 -28.66 -37.45
N GLU A 200 1.46 -28.89 -38.70
CA GLU A 200 1.66 -30.17 -39.41
C GLU A 200 3.15 -30.49 -39.60
N THR A 201 3.99 -29.48 -39.90
CA THR A 201 5.44 -29.68 -40.01
C THR A 201 6.12 -30.08 -38.70
N LEU A 202 5.51 -29.77 -37.55
CA LEU A 202 6.02 -30.15 -36.24
C LEU A 202 5.59 -31.56 -35.80
N VAL A 203 4.63 -32.18 -36.51
CA VAL A 203 4.08 -33.52 -36.19
C VAL A 203 4.63 -34.61 -37.12
N GLN A 204 5.18 -34.25 -38.28
CA GLN A 204 5.91 -35.14 -39.18
C GLN A 204 7.34 -35.41 -38.70
#